data_AF-A0A7C6B3H6-F1
#
_entry.id   AF-A0A7C6B3H6-F1
#
_cell.length_a   1.000
_cell.length_b   1.000
_cell.length_c   1.000
_cell.angle_alpha   90.00
_cell.angle_beta   90.00
_cell.angle_gamma   90.00
#
_symmetry.space_group_name_H-M   'P 1'
#
loop_
_entity.id
_entity.type
_entity.pdbx_description
1 polymer ?
#
loop_
_entity_poly.entity_id
_entity_poly.type
_entity_poly.pdbx_seq_one_letter_code
_entity_poly.pdbx_strand_id
1 'polypeptide(L)'
;MPVQSQWTRRELLAGASIFAAQPPNVAVRPITAGPKFHWFGYYDKRQFSPDGRYVLAMEVDFEHRSPRPEDTVRLGMMDLADGDRWIPLAESRAWNWQQGAMLQWLPGSNREVIYNDRVGDRYVSIILDVRNGRRRTLPGPIYALSPDARWAVAPDFRRLADTRPGYGYNGIPDPNRDIPAPEDAGIWRLDLRTGDYKLILSIAQVVRTPSLPPNPQWDWTGAKHWFNHLLVSPDGNRFIFLHRWTGGAAGARRITRMSTANPDATGLHLVDGFGGISHFIWRDARHILSWASRPP
;
A
#
# COMPACT_ATOMS: atom_id res chain seq x y z
N MET A 1 24.10 18.68 -30.03
CA MET A 1 23.37 17.61 -29.30
C MET A 1 21.99 18.14 -28.98
N PRO A 2 20.89 17.49 -29.38
CA PRO A 2 19.57 18.02 -29.08
C PRO A 2 19.29 17.82 -27.58
N VAL A 3 18.88 18.90 -26.93
CA VAL A 3 18.41 18.92 -25.55
C VAL A 3 17.21 17.97 -25.48
N GLN A 4 17.38 16.85 -24.74
CA GLN A 4 16.26 15.99 -24.38
C GLN A 4 15.26 16.87 -23.60
N SER A 5 14.09 17.14 -24.19
CA SER A 5 13.01 17.81 -23.49
C SER A 5 12.63 16.94 -22.30
N GLN A 6 12.99 17.36 -21.09
CA GLN A 6 12.57 16.71 -19.87
C GLN A 6 11.09 17.01 -19.66
N TRP A 7 10.23 16.19 -20.25
CA TRP A 7 8.82 16.18 -19.94
C TRP A 7 8.67 15.93 -18.44
N THR A 8 8.06 16.87 -17.72
CA THR A 8 7.65 16.66 -16.34
C THR A 8 6.51 15.64 -16.29
N ARG A 9 6.35 14.93 -15.17
CA ARG A 9 5.23 14.00 -15.00
C ARG A 9 3.89 14.71 -15.15
N ARG A 10 3.83 16.00 -14.81
CA ARG A 10 2.68 16.87 -15.02
C ARG A 10 2.33 17.03 -16.50
N GLU A 11 3.33 17.27 -17.36
CA GLU A 11 3.11 17.37 -18.81
C GLU A 11 2.77 16.01 -19.43
N LEU A 12 3.38 14.93 -18.93
CA LEU A 12 3.05 13.57 -19.36
C LEU A 12 1.62 13.17 -18.95
N LEU A 13 1.18 13.48 -17.74
CA LEU A 13 -0.18 13.19 -17.24
C LEU A 13 -1.23 14.11 -17.86
N ALA A 14 -0.91 15.37 -18.11
CA ALA A 14 -1.74 16.27 -18.89
C ALA A 14 -1.93 15.75 -20.33
N GLY A 15 -0.88 15.16 -20.94
CA GLY A 15 -0.96 14.49 -22.25
C GLY A 15 -1.67 13.13 -22.21
N ALA A 16 -1.55 12.36 -21.12
CA ALA A 16 -2.20 11.05 -20.96
C ALA A 16 -3.70 11.15 -20.62
N SER A 17 -4.21 12.34 -20.31
CA SER A 17 -5.65 12.60 -20.11
C SER A 17 -6.47 12.47 -21.41
N ILE A 18 -5.84 12.12 -22.54
CA ILE A 18 -6.43 12.07 -23.88
C ILE A 18 -6.98 10.67 -24.26
N PHE A 19 -6.76 9.60 -23.48
CA PHE A 19 -7.19 8.23 -23.87
C PHE A 19 -8.39 7.64 -23.11
N ALA A 20 -9.06 8.40 -22.26
CA ALA A 20 -10.42 8.08 -21.82
C ALA A 20 -11.34 9.10 -22.48
N ALA A 21 -12.36 8.65 -23.22
CA ALA A 21 -13.46 9.52 -23.61
C ALA A 21 -14.01 10.16 -22.33
N GLN A 22 -13.68 11.43 -22.11
CA GLN A 22 -14.25 12.20 -21.00
C GLN A 22 -15.77 12.07 -21.15
N PRO A 23 -16.50 11.55 -20.16
CA PRO A 23 -17.95 11.64 -20.21
C PRO A 23 -18.28 13.12 -20.40
N PRO A 24 -19.04 13.49 -21.44
CA PRO A 24 -19.33 14.89 -21.68
C PRO A 24 -20.00 15.45 -20.43
N ASN A 25 -19.39 16.48 -19.82
CA ASN A 25 -19.85 17.29 -18.67
C ASN A 25 -19.25 17.04 -17.26
N VAL A 26 -18.11 16.37 -17.08
CA VAL A 26 -17.41 16.41 -15.77
C VAL A 26 -16.41 17.56 -15.75
N ALA A 27 -16.68 18.60 -14.96
CA ALA A 27 -15.74 19.69 -14.75
C ALA A 27 -14.53 19.20 -13.92
N VAL A 28 -13.35 19.20 -14.53
CA VAL A 28 -12.08 18.84 -13.88
C VAL A 28 -11.28 20.10 -13.60
N ARG A 29 -10.79 20.25 -12.37
CA ARG A 29 -9.89 21.34 -11.98
C ARG A 29 -8.74 20.81 -11.11
N PRO A 30 -7.54 21.42 -11.18
CA PRO A 30 -6.47 21.11 -10.23
C PRO A 30 -6.84 21.64 -8.83
N ILE A 31 -6.45 20.88 -7.80
CA ILE A 31 -6.55 21.28 -6.37
C ILE A 31 -5.16 21.47 -5.74
N THR A 32 -4.10 21.34 -6.53
CA THR A 32 -2.71 21.44 -6.10
C THR A 32 -1.94 22.33 -7.06
N ALA A 33 -0.98 23.10 -6.55
CA ALA A 33 -0.12 23.95 -7.36
C ALA A 33 1.37 23.65 -7.11
N GLY A 34 2.21 24.00 -8.09
CA GLY A 34 3.67 23.97 -7.93
C GLY A 34 4.17 25.10 -7.01
N PRO A 35 5.49 25.18 -6.76
CA PRO A 35 6.57 24.48 -7.47
C PRO A 35 6.80 23.03 -7.00
N LYS A 36 6.20 22.60 -5.89
CA LYS A 36 6.36 21.26 -5.34
C LYS A 36 5.43 20.24 -6.00
N PHE A 37 5.82 18.97 -5.96
CA PHE A 37 5.08 17.88 -6.58
C PHE A 37 4.12 17.25 -5.58
N HIS A 38 2.85 17.19 -5.96
CA HIS A 38 1.78 16.65 -5.14
C HIS A 38 1.20 15.38 -5.76
N TRP A 39 0.93 14.38 -4.92
CA TRP A 39 0.21 13.18 -5.32
C TRP A 39 -0.48 12.54 -4.11
N PHE A 40 -1.38 11.60 -4.37
CA PHE A 40 -1.92 10.72 -3.35
C PHE A 40 -1.46 9.28 -3.60
N GLY A 41 -1.40 8.50 -2.54
CA GLY A 41 -0.86 7.15 -2.55
C GLY A 41 -1.78 6.14 -3.23
N TYR A 42 -1.90 4.96 -2.63
CA TYR A 42 -2.63 3.86 -3.23
C TYR A 42 -4.15 4.12 -3.30
N TYR A 43 -4.80 3.60 -4.34
CA TYR A 43 -6.16 3.95 -4.75
C TYR A 43 -7.27 3.56 -3.75
N ASP A 44 -7.01 2.62 -2.84
CA ASP A 44 -7.98 2.09 -1.88
C ASP A 44 -8.00 2.87 -0.55
N LYS A 45 -7.16 3.91 -0.44
CA LYS A 45 -6.95 4.66 0.80
C LYS A 45 -7.97 5.80 0.91
N ARG A 46 -8.46 6.06 2.13
CA ARG A 46 -9.42 7.14 2.39
C ARG A 46 -8.75 8.50 2.29
N GLN A 47 -8.81 9.11 1.10
CA GLN A 47 -8.19 10.41 0.80
C GLN A 47 -9.01 11.60 1.31
N PHE A 48 -10.32 11.55 1.12
CA PHE A 48 -11.23 12.64 1.45
C PHE A 48 -11.69 12.54 2.89
N SER A 49 -11.82 13.69 3.56
CA SER A 49 -12.56 13.76 4.82
C SER A 49 -14.01 13.33 4.61
N PRO A 50 -14.72 12.87 5.66
CA PRO A 50 -16.10 12.42 5.53
C PRO A 50 -17.07 13.46 4.95
N ASP A 51 -16.80 14.76 5.16
CA ASP A 51 -17.57 15.88 4.62
C ASP A 51 -17.10 16.36 3.24
N GLY A 52 -16.06 15.73 2.68
CA GLY A 52 -15.47 16.09 1.39
C GLY A 52 -14.69 17.40 1.36
N ARG A 53 -14.52 18.11 2.49
CA ARG A 53 -13.81 19.39 2.54
C ARG A 53 -12.30 19.26 2.38
N TYR A 54 -11.71 18.25 3.02
CA TYR A 54 -10.26 18.08 3.07
C TYR A 54 -9.81 16.90 2.21
N VAL A 55 -8.77 17.12 1.41
CA VAL A 55 -8.18 16.09 0.55
C VAL A 55 -6.74 15.84 0.98
N LEU A 56 -6.44 14.63 1.46
CA LEU A 56 -5.08 14.26 1.82
C LEU A 56 -4.17 14.20 0.59
N ALA A 57 -2.94 14.67 0.75
CA ALA A 57 -1.91 14.56 -0.25
C ALA A 57 -0.51 14.49 0.38
N MET A 58 0.43 14.05 -0.44
CA MET A 58 1.86 14.07 -0.17
C MET A 58 2.51 15.15 -1.03
N GLU A 59 3.59 15.74 -0.53
CA GLU A 59 4.34 16.79 -1.21
C GLU A 59 5.85 16.54 -1.08
N VAL A 60 6.58 16.65 -2.21
CA VAL A 60 8.05 16.62 -2.27
C VAL A 60 8.59 17.61 -3.31
N ASP A 61 9.90 17.81 -3.27
CA ASP A 61 10.62 18.73 -4.16
C ASP A 61 11.24 18.05 -5.40
N PHE A 62 11.03 16.74 -5.59
CA PHE A 62 11.60 15.96 -6.70
C PHE A 62 10.69 14.85 -7.20
N GLU A 63 10.78 14.44 -8.47
CA GLU A 63 9.99 13.31 -9.02
C GLU A 63 10.78 12.33 -9.93
N HIS A 64 12.07 12.58 -10.17
CA HIS A 64 12.87 11.89 -11.20
C HIS A 64 13.68 10.69 -10.68
N ARG A 65 13.41 10.20 -9.46
CA ARG A 65 14.18 9.11 -8.84
C ARG A 65 13.39 8.41 -7.73
N SER A 66 13.82 7.21 -7.36
CA SER A 66 13.31 6.55 -6.15
C SER A 66 13.74 7.29 -4.87
N PRO A 67 12.93 7.23 -3.79
CA PRO A 67 13.33 7.78 -2.49
C PRO A 67 14.56 7.06 -1.94
N ARG A 68 15.44 7.79 -1.28
CA ARG A 68 16.58 7.29 -0.50
C ARG A 68 16.16 7.17 0.97
N PRO A 69 16.91 6.42 1.80
CA PRO A 69 16.61 6.29 3.24
C PRO A 69 16.35 7.59 3.99
N GLU A 70 17.06 8.67 3.63
CA GLU A 70 16.98 9.96 4.32
C GLU A 70 16.03 10.96 3.67
N ASP A 71 15.41 10.62 2.53
CA ASP A 71 14.41 11.50 1.94
C ASP A 71 13.12 11.48 2.76
N THR A 72 12.62 12.67 3.08
CA THR A 72 11.32 12.85 3.70
C THR A 72 10.25 13.17 2.66
N VAL A 73 9.02 12.79 2.96
CA VAL A 73 7.81 13.27 2.29
C VAL A 73 7.01 14.13 3.26
N ARG A 74 6.50 15.28 2.80
CA ARG A 74 5.55 16.07 3.56
C ARG A 74 4.16 15.48 3.40
N LEU A 75 3.46 15.32 4.50
CA LEU A 75 2.07 14.87 4.55
C LEU A 75 1.21 16.08 4.90
N GLY A 76 0.10 16.24 4.18
CA GLY A 76 -0.81 17.35 4.40
C GLY A 76 -2.17 17.11 3.79
N MET A 77 -2.97 18.17 3.77
CA MET A 77 -4.29 18.18 3.15
C MET A 77 -4.57 19.50 2.44
N MET A 78 -5.33 19.45 1.35
CA MET A 78 -5.91 20.63 0.71
C MET A 78 -7.26 20.95 1.36
N ASP A 79 -7.50 22.21 1.71
CA ASP A 79 -8.81 22.70 2.15
C ASP A 79 -9.59 23.23 0.94
N LEU A 80 -10.51 22.43 0.42
CA LEU A 80 -11.28 22.76 -0.78
C LEU A 80 -12.25 23.92 -0.56
N ALA A 81 -12.58 24.24 0.69
CA ALA A 81 -13.46 25.36 1.04
C ALA A 81 -12.68 26.68 1.26
N ASP A 82 -11.35 26.63 1.27
CA ASP A 82 -10.45 27.75 1.52
C ASP A 82 -9.43 27.87 0.39
N GLY A 83 -9.92 27.99 -0.84
CA GLY A 83 -9.09 28.21 -2.03
C GLY A 83 -8.05 27.13 -2.30
N ASP A 84 -8.36 25.86 -1.97
CA ASP A 84 -7.44 24.72 -2.05
C ASP A 84 -6.14 24.91 -1.26
N ARG A 85 -6.20 25.64 -0.14
CA ARG A 85 -5.02 25.92 0.69
C ARG A 85 -4.40 24.63 1.22
N TRP A 86 -3.09 24.50 1.03
CA TRP A 86 -2.29 23.43 1.63
C TRP A 86 -2.13 23.61 3.15
N ILE A 87 -2.43 22.56 3.89
CA ILE A 87 -2.26 22.47 5.34
C ILE A 87 -1.24 21.37 5.62
N PRO A 88 -0.01 21.72 6.05
CA PRO A 88 0.99 20.73 6.43
C PRO A 88 0.60 20.04 7.75
N LEU A 89 0.77 18.72 7.80
CA LEU A 89 0.40 17.90 8.95
C LEU A 89 1.62 17.24 9.60
N ALA A 90 2.48 16.63 8.79
CA ALA A 90 3.64 15.88 9.26
C ALA A 90 4.70 15.68 8.16
N GLU A 91 5.81 15.07 8.53
CA GLU A 91 6.78 14.49 7.60
C GLU A 91 6.92 12.99 7.89
N SER A 92 7.30 12.21 6.87
CA SER A 92 7.58 10.78 7.02
C SER A 92 8.82 10.38 6.24
N ARG A 93 9.59 9.43 6.80
CA ARG A 93 10.69 8.74 6.12
C ARG A 93 10.29 7.35 5.59
N ALA A 94 9.08 6.90 5.86
CA ALA A 94 8.55 5.61 5.42
C ALA A 94 7.57 5.81 4.26
N TRP A 95 8.11 6.00 3.05
CA TRP A 95 7.29 6.25 1.87
C TRP A 95 7.89 5.67 0.59
N ASN A 96 7.03 5.51 -0.42
CA ASN A 96 7.41 5.20 -1.80
C ASN A 96 6.42 5.84 -2.77
N TRP A 97 6.74 5.85 -4.07
CA TRP A 97 5.90 6.48 -5.09
C TRP A 97 4.56 5.80 -5.33
N GLN A 98 4.47 4.49 -5.10
CA GLN A 98 3.29 3.69 -5.44
C GLN A 98 2.22 3.78 -4.35
N GLN A 99 2.64 3.71 -3.09
CA GLN A 99 1.78 3.57 -1.93
C GLN A 99 1.84 4.77 -0.99
N GLY A 100 2.84 5.64 -1.15
CA GLY A 100 3.09 6.73 -0.21
C GLY A 100 3.45 6.22 1.18
N ALA A 101 3.11 7.02 2.18
CA ALA A 101 3.23 6.65 3.60
C ALA A 101 2.00 5.90 4.13
N MET A 102 1.19 5.25 3.26
CA MET A 102 -0.13 4.69 3.62
C MET A 102 -1.08 5.70 4.31
N LEU A 103 -0.88 6.99 4.01
CA LEU A 103 -1.65 8.11 4.53
C LEU A 103 -3.14 7.94 4.18
N GLN A 104 -3.99 7.99 5.19
CA GLN A 104 -5.44 7.94 5.03
C GLN A 104 -6.17 8.48 6.27
N TRP A 105 -7.41 8.91 6.10
CA TRP A 105 -8.31 9.15 7.22
C TRP A 105 -8.59 7.86 7.98
N LEU A 106 -8.57 7.95 9.32
CA LEU A 106 -8.94 6.82 10.17
C LEU A 106 -10.43 6.51 9.95
N PRO A 107 -10.82 5.24 9.70
CA PRO A 107 -12.22 4.87 9.54
C PRO A 107 -13.12 5.44 10.64
N GLY A 108 -14.22 6.10 10.26
CA GLY A 108 -15.17 6.69 11.21
C GLY A 108 -14.72 8.00 11.86
N SER A 109 -13.51 8.49 11.60
CA SER A 109 -13.01 9.77 12.14
C SER A 109 -13.18 10.91 11.14
N ASN A 110 -13.52 12.09 11.65
CA ASN A 110 -13.52 13.36 10.91
C ASN A 110 -12.36 14.29 11.30
N ARG A 111 -11.42 13.78 12.12
CA ARG A 111 -10.31 14.57 12.66
C ARG A 111 -8.98 13.82 12.71
N GLU A 112 -8.99 12.49 12.66
CA GLU A 112 -7.77 11.69 12.78
C GLU A 112 -7.37 11.10 11.44
N VAL A 113 -6.09 11.24 11.13
CA VAL A 113 -5.42 10.57 10.02
C VAL A 113 -4.40 9.59 10.58
N ILE A 114 -4.06 8.57 9.79
CA ILE A 114 -3.01 7.61 10.12
C ILE A 114 -2.06 7.45 8.94
N TYR A 115 -0.77 7.34 9.24
CA TYR A 115 0.30 7.17 8.26
C TYR A 115 1.47 6.39 8.87
N ASN A 116 2.34 5.85 8.01
CA ASN A 116 3.58 5.19 8.40
C ASN A 116 4.73 6.18 8.51
N ASP A 117 5.63 5.95 9.45
CA ASP A 117 6.90 6.67 9.57
C ASP A 117 8.04 5.71 9.97
N ARG A 118 9.28 6.19 9.96
CA ARG A 118 10.47 5.46 10.43
C ARG A 118 11.07 6.18 11.63
N VAL A 119 11.09 5.49 12.78
CA VAL A 119 11.73 5.95 14.02
C VAL A 119 12.89 5.02 14.34
N GLY A 120 14.12 5.52 14.21
CA GLY A 120 15.32 4.71 14.33
C GLY A 120 15.36 3.58 13.30
N ASP A 121 15.46 2.35 13.80
CA ASP A 121 15.53 1.09 13.04
C ASP A 121 14.16 0.39 12.90
N ARG A 122 13.06 1.12 13.13
CA ARG A 122 11.69 0.56 13.08
C ARG A 122 10.76 1.39 12.21
N TYR A 123 9.92 0.70 11.45
CA TYR A 123 8.73 1.30 10.86
C TYR A 123 7.61 1.30 11.90
N VAL A 124 6.94 2.45 12.02
CA VAL A 124 5.84 2.70 12.95
C VAL A 124 4.66 3.24 12.17
N SER A 125 3.52 3.37 12.83
CA SER A 125 2.41 4.19 12.35
C SER A 125 2.07 5.27 13.37
N ILE A 126 1.59 6.42 12.89
CA ILE A 126 1.25 7.58 13.71
C ILE A 126 -0.21 7.93 13.41
N ILE A 127 -1.02 7.98 14.47
CA ILE A 127 -2.36 8.58 14.43
C ILE A 127 -2.22 10.04 14.84
N LEU A 128 -2.69 10.95 13.98
CA LEU A 128 -2.57 12.40 14.13
C LEU A 128 -3.95 13.04 14.08
N ASP A 129 -4.26 13.87 15.08
CA ASP A 129 -5.42 14.76 15.09
C ASP A 129 -5.11 16.04 14.29
N VAL A 130 -5.79 16.23 13.16
CA VAL A 130 -5.51 17.34 12.23
C VAL A 130 -5.89 18.72 12.78
N ARG A 131 -6.67 18.79 13.87
CA ARG A 131 -7.12 20.08 14.44
C ARG A 131 -6.15 20.66 15.46
N ASN A 132 -5.55 19.80 16.27
CA ASN A 132 -4.71 20.22 17.41
C ASN A 132 -3.28 19.66 17.36
N GLY A 133 -2.96 18.83 16.36
CA GLY A 133 -1.62 18.27 16.17
C GLY A 133 -1.25 17.16 17.15
N ARG A 134 -2.16 16.67 18.00
CA ARG A 134 -1.88 15.56 18.93
C ARG A 134 -1.56 14.29 18.15
N ARG A 135 -0.51 13.58 18.58
CA ARG A 135 0.01 12.38 17.93
C ARG A 135 0.04 11.19 18.88
N ARG A 136 -0.20 10.01 18.35
CA ARG A 136 0.01 8.73 19.02
C ARG A 136 0.76 7.79 18.08
N THR A 137 1.93 7.34 18.51
CA THR A 137 2.77 6.39 17.75
C THR A 137 2.43 4.97 18.16
N LEU A 138 2.31 4.07 17.18
CA LEU A 138 2.06 2.64 17.34
C LEU A 138 3.29 1.85 16.89
N PRO A 139 3.60 0.70 17.50
CA PRO A 139 4.89 0.01 17.34
C PRO A 139 5.05 -0.78 16.02
N GLY A 140 4.17 -0.57 15.05
CA GLY A 140 4.25 -1.22 13.74
C GLY A 140 3.58 -0.39 12.64
N PRO A 141 3.96 -0.61 11.37
CA PRO A 141 3.35 0.07 10.24
C PRO A 141 1.97 -0.52 9.92
N ILE A 142 1.22 0.17 9.07
CA ILE A 142 -0.07 -0.24 8.53
C ILE A 142 -0.01 -0.42 7.01
N TYR A 143 -0.89 -1.24 6.46
CA TYR A 143 -1.18 -1.30 5.02
C TYR A 143 -2.68 -1.17 4.77
N ALA A 144 -3.48 -1.97 5.48
CA ALA A 144 -4.93 -1.95 5.42
C ALA A 144 -5.52 -1.87 6.82
N LEU A 145 -6.63 -1.14 6.95
CA LEU A 145 -7.31 -0.87 8.21
C LEU A 145 -8.65 -1.58 8.23
N SER A 146 -9.06 -2.05 9.41
CA SER A 146 -10.41 -2.53 9.62
C SER A 146 -11.45 -1.41 9.46
N PRO A 147 -12.67 -1.70 8.99
CA PRO A 147 -13.72 -0.69 8.83
C PRO A 147 -14.09 0.04 10.13
N ASP A 148 -13.87 -0.59 11.27
CA ASP A 148 -14.14 -0.07 12.62
C ASP A 148 -12.94 0.61 13.30
N ALA A 149 -11.82 0.77 12.57
CA ALA A 149 -10.57 1.37 13.06
C ALA A 149 -9.98 0.71 14.32
N ARG A 150 -10.29 -0.57 14.58
CA ARG A 150 -9.74 -1.29 15.73
C ARG A 150 -8.42 -1.98 15.46
N TRP A 151 -8.19 -2.41 14.22
CA TRP A 151 -6.98 -3.15 13.87
C TRP A 151 -6.52 -2.85 12.45
N ALA A 152 -5.26 -3.18 12.20
CA ALA A 152 -4.64 -3.05 10.90
C ALA A 152 -3.80 -4.30 10.59
N VAL A 153 -3.53 -4.51 9.30
CA VAL A 153 -2.55 -5.49 8.83
C VAL A 153 -1.51 -4.82 7.95
N ALA A 154 -0.29 -5.36 7.99
CA ALA A 154 0.81 -4.91 7.15
C ALA A 154 1.70 -6.09 6.72
N PRO A 155 2.20 -6.09 5.47
CA PRO A 155 3.29 -6.97 5.09
C PRO A 155 4.61 -6.46 5.67
N ASP A 156 5.67 -7.25 5.55
CA ASP A 156 7.02 -6.75 5.80
C ASP A 156 7.47 -5.78 4.69
N PHE A 157 7.48 -4.48 5.01
CA PHE A 157 7.90 -3.42 4.09
C PHE A 157 9.38 -3.48 3.71
N ARG A 158 10.24 -4.10 4.53
CA ARG A 158 11.67 -4.29 4.24
C ARG A 158 11.81 -5.34 3.15
N ARG A 159 11.12 -6.47 3.31
CA ARG A 159 11.09 -7.53 2.30
C ARG A 159 10.49 -7.05 0.99
N LEU A 160 9.42 -6.25 1.04
CA LEU A 160 8.87 -5.60 -0.15
C LEU A 160 9.86 -4.69 -0.86
N ALA A 161 10.75 -4.00 -0.13
CA ALA A 161 11.74 -3.12 -0.74
C ALA A 161 12.79 -3.92 -1.52
N ASP A 162 13.15 -5.09 -1.00
CA ASP A 162 14.10 -6.01 -1.64
C ASP A 162 13.47 -6.78 -2.82
N THR A 163 12.27 -7.35 -2.66
CA THR A 163 11.64 -8.19 -3.69
C THR A 163 10.84 -7.40 -4.73
N ARG A 164 10.43 -6.18 -4.41
CA ARG A 164 9.64 -5.30 -5.29
C ARG A 164 10.01 -3.82 -5.10
N PRO A 165 11.22 -3.40 -5.52
CA PRO A 165 11.66 -2.01 -5.42
C PRO A 165 10.58 -1.03 -5.92
N GLY A 166 10.32 0.00 -5.12
CA GLY A 166 9.24 0.97 -5.36
C GLY A 166 7.91 0.68 -4.63
N TYR A 167 7.76 -0.49 -3.98
CA TYR A 167 6.59 -0.84 -3.15
C TYR A 167 6.93 -1.12 -1.68
N GLY A 168 8.19 -1.21 -1.31
CA GLY A 168 8.61 -1.26 0.09
C GLY A 168 9.01 0.11 0.63
N TYR A 169 9.57 0.13 1.82
CA TYR A 169 10.20 1.32 2.40
C TYR A 169 11.71 1.15 2.44
N ASN A 170 12.42 2.23 2.16
CA ASN A 170 13.87 2.26 2.22
C ASN A 170 14.35 2.63 3.64
N GLY A 171 15.60 2.29 3.94
CA GLY A 171 16.29 2.66 5.18
C GLY A 171 16.40 1.58 6.24
N ILE A 172 15.66 0.47 6.12
CA ILE A 172 15.85 -0.71 6.97
C ILE A 172 15.99 -1.94 6.06
N PRO A 173 17.12 -2.66 6.06
CA PRO A 173 17.30 -3.84 5.23
C PRO A 173 16.42 -5.01 5.70
N ASP A 174 16.04 -5.90 4.78
CA ASP A 174 15.37 -7.16 5.14
C ASP A 174 16.36 -8.09 5.87
N PRO A 175 16.15 -8.42 7.16
CA PRO A 175 17.02 -9.35 7.86
C PRO A 175 16.94 -10.78 7.28
N ASN A 176 15.87 -11.09 6.56
CA ASN A 176 15.62 -12.38 5.92
C ASN A 176 15.92 -12.36 4.43
N ARG A 177 16.79 -11.45 3.98
CA ARG A 177 17.08 -11.25 2.55
C ARG A 177 17.41 -12.56 1.82
N ASP A 178 18.24 -13.40 2.42
CA ASP A 178 18.72 -14.64 1.78
C ASP A 178 17.89 -15.88 2.17
N ILE A 179 16.83 -15.70 2.97
CA ILE A 179 15.90 -16.76 3.35
C ILE A 179 14.68 -16.67 2.41
N PRO A 180 14.44 -17.66 1.53
CA PRO A 180 13.40 -17.54 0.50
C PRO A 180 11.96 -17.51 1.07
N ALA A 181 11.71 -18.25 2.14
CA ALA A 181 10.43 -18.32 2.84
C ALA A 181 10.65 -18.36 4.37
N PRO A 182 10.86 -17.19 5.03
CA PRO A 182 11.12 -17.12 6.47
C PRO A 182 9.88 -17.44 7.32
N GLU A 183 10.11 -17.94 8.54
CA GLU A 183 9.08 -18.19 9.55
C GLU A 183 8.77 -16.95 10.42
N ASP A 184 9.67 -15.97 10.46
CA ASP A 184 9.61 -14.77 11.31
C ASP A 184 9.33 -13.47 10.53
N ALA A 185 9.00 -13.58 9.24
CA ALA A 185 8.51 -12.46 8.43
C ALA A 185 7.26 -12.85 7.63
N GLY A 186 6.35 -11.90 7.47
CA GLY A 186 5.09 -12.14 6.79
C GLY A 186 4.07 -11.02 6.96
N ILE A 187 2.81 -11.37 7.23
CA ILE A 187 1.74 -10.43 7.54
C ILE A 187 1.61 -10.29 9.06
N TRP A 188 1.68 -9.04 9.49
CA TRP A 188 1.56 -8.64 10.88
C TRP A 188 0.21 -7.99 11.13
N ARG A 189 -0.33 -8.18 12.32
CA ARG A 189 -1.53 -7.51 12.82
C ARG A 189 -1.16 -6.51 13.90
N LEU A 190 -1.73 -5.32 13.81
CA LEU A 190 -1.62 -4.27 14.81
C LEU A 190 -3.00 -3.98 15.41
N ASP A 191 -3.14 -4.09 16.73
CA ASP A 191 -4.29 -3.55 17.45
C ASP A 191 -4.11 -2.04 17.65
N LEU A 192 -4.99 -1.24 17.06
CA LEU A 192 -4.85 0.21 17.03
C LEU A 192 -5.14 0.87 18.37
N ARG A 193 -5.74 0.16 19.33
CA ARG A 193 -6.01 0.71 20.68
C ARG A 193 -4.86 0.44 21.63
N THR A 194 -4.42 -0.81 21.69
CA THR A 194 -3.43 -1.30 22.66
C THR A 194 -2.00 -1.21 22.16
N GLY A 195 -1.79 -1.19 20.83
CA GLY A 195 -0.47 -1.30 20.23
C GLY A 195 0.05 -2.73 20.16
N ASP A 196 -0.74 -3.76 20.49
CA ASP A 196 -0.34 -5.16 20.31
C ASP A 196 -0.01 -5.43 18.83
N TYR A 197 1.23 -5.82 18.56
CA TYR A 197 1.76 -6.00 17.22
C TYR A 197 2.41 -7.38 17.08
N LYS A 198 1.82 -8.22 16.24
CA LYS A 198 2.20 -9.64 16.15
C LYS A 198 2.18 -10.17 14.72
N LEU A 199 3.11 -11.08 14.43
CA LEU A 199 3.10 -11.86 13.21
C LEU A 199 1.91 -12.84 13.27
N ILE A 200 1.01 -12.77 12.29
CA ILE A 200 -0.15 -13.67 12.22
C ILE A 200 -0.05 -14.69 11.09
N LEU A 201 0.70 -14.37 10.03
CA LEU A 201 0.94 -15.29 8.92
C LEU A 201 2.36 -15.13 8.39
N SER A 202 3.22 -16.13 8.61
CA SER A 202 4.57 -16.17 8.07
C SER A 202 4.57 -16.51 6.57
N ILE A 203 5.67 -16.17 5.89
CA ILE A 203 5.85 -16.54 4.49
C ILE A 203 5.97 -18.06 4.36
N ALA A 204 6.69 -18.72 5.26
CA ALA A 204 6.76 -20.17 5.30
C ALA A 204 5.38 -20.83 5.47
N GLN A 205 4.48 -20.26 6.30
CA GLN A 205 3.11 -20.75 6.46
C GLN A 205 2.31 -20.67 5.16
N VAL A 206 2.32 -19.54 4.44
CA VAL A 206 1.54 -19.43 3.18
C VAL A 206 2.08 -20.31 2.06
N VAL A 207 3.40 -20.56 2.04
CA VAL A 207 4.03 -21.45 1.05
C VAL A 207 3.52 -22.88 1.20
N ARG A 208 3.26 -23.34 2.43
CA ARG A 208 2.66 -24.66 2.71
C ARG A 208 1.20 -24.80 2.27
N THR A 209 0.55 -23.70 1.88
CA THR A 209 -0.84 -23.76 1.39
C THR A 209 -0.86 -24.37 -0.02
N PRO A 210 -1.61 -25.47 -0.26
CA PRO A 210 -1.65 -26.12 -1.56
C PRO A 210 -2.09 -25.17 -2.67
N SER A 211 -1.49 -25.30 -3.85
CA SER A 211 -2.03 -24.74 -5.09
C SER A 211 -2.94 -25.77 -5.76
N LEU A 212 -3.89 -25.31 -6.57
CA LEU A 212 -4.71 -26.21 -7.39
C LEU A 212 -3.81 -26.94 -8.39
N PRO A 213 -3.76 -28.28 -8.37
CA PRO A 213 -2.97 -29.07 -9.32
C PRO A 213 -3.72 -29.27 -10.65
N PRO A 214 -3.01 -29.60 -11.75
CA PRO A 214 -1.57 -29.44 -11.97
C PRO A 214 -1.25 -28.15 -12.75
N ASN A 215 -0.24 -27.41 -12.31
CA ASN A 215 0.45 -26.43 -13.16
C ASN A 215 1.95 -26.45 -12.80
N PRO A 216 2.83 -26.85 -13.72
CA PRO A 216 4.27 -26.98 -13.50
C PRO A 216 4.95 -25.70 -12.98
N GLN A 217 4.36 -24.53 -13.23
CA GLN A 217 4.88 -23.24 -12.73
C GLN A 217 4.74 -23.08 -11.20
N TRP A 218 4.05 -24.00 -10.53
CA TRP A 218 3.91 -24.05 -9.08
C TRP A 218 5.05 -24.80 -8.36
N ASP A 219 6.05 -25.33 -9.07
CA ASP A 219 7.29 -25.72 -8.41
C ASP A 219 8.06 -24.46 -8.00
N TRP A 220 7.94 -24.11 -6.72
CA TRP A 220 8.58 -22.96 -6.10
C TRP A 220 9.79 -23.37 -5.22
N THR A 221 10.39 -24.53 -5.49
CA THR A 221 11.60 -24.95 -4.77
C THR A 221 12.70 -23.89 -4.91
N GLY A 222 13.15 -23.35 -3.79
CA GLY A 222 14.15 -22.26 -3.74
C GLY A 222 13.65 -20.89 -4.21
N ALA A 223 12.35 -20.73 -4.51
CA ALA A 223 11.80 -19.45 -4.93
C ALA A 223 11.73 -18.46 -3.75
N LYS A 224 11.94 -17.17 -4.04
CA LYS A 224 11.85 -16.10 -3.05
C LYS A 224 10.42 -15.59 -2.98
N HIS A 225 9.79 -15.71 -1.81
CA HIS A 225 8.39 -15.39 -1.60
C HIS A 225 8.20 -14.08 -0.83
N TRP A 226 7.09 -13.38 -1.09
CA TRP A 226 6.68 -12.19 -0.33
C TRP A 226 5.16 -11.96 -0.38
N PHE A 227 4.66 -11.20 0.58
CA PHE A 227 3.29 -10.68 0.56
C PHE A 227 3.27 -9.29 -0.05
N ASN A 228 2.21 -8.98 -0.78
CA ASN A 228 1.98 -7.64 -1.30
C ASN A 228 0.48 -7.35 -1.44
N HIS A 229 0.11 -6.08 -1.43
CA HIS A 229 -1.26 -5.60 -1.59
C HIS A 229 -2.27 -6.29 -0.67
N LEU A 230 -2.54 -5.66 0.48
CA LEU A 230 -3.50 -6.13 1.46
C LEU A 230 -4.73 -5.22 1.43
N LEU A 231 -5.93 -5.77 1.62
CA LEU A 231 -7.16 -5.01 1.88
C LEU A 231 -7.97 -5.72 2.96
N VAL A 232 -8.73 -4.98 3.77
CA VAL A 232 -9.73 -5.56 4.69
C VAL A 232 -11.11 -5.53 4.02
N SER A 233 -11.91 -6.58 4.22
CA SER A 233 -13.27 -6.66 3.70
C SER A 233 -14.16 -5.56 4.30
N PRO A 234 -15.21 -5.11 3.61
CA PRO A 234 -16.09 -4.04 4.09
C PRO A 234 -16.78 -4.30 5.44
N ASP A 235 -16.97 -5.57 5.80
CA ASP A 235 -17.51 -6.01 7.09
C ASP A 235 -16.44 -6.29 8.15
N GLY A 236 -15.15 -6.21 7.81
CA GLY A 236 -14.03 -6.44 8.72
C GLY A 236 -13.79 -7.91 9.07
N ASN A 237 -14.53 -8.85 8.49
CA ASN A 237 -14.43 -10.26 8.86
C ASN A 237 -13.26 -10.98 8.17
N ARG A 238 -12.72 -10.42 7.08
CA ARG A 238 -11.59 -11.01 6.37
C ARG A 238 -10.60 -9.95 5.92
N PHE A 239 -9.36 -10.34 5.70
CA PHE A 239 -8.44 -9.58 4.86
C PHE A 239 -8.00 -10.42 3.67
N ILE A 240 -7.74 -9.75 2.56
CA ILE A 240 -7.22 -10.33 1.32
C ILE A 240 -5.79 -9.86 1.11
N PHE A 241 -4.99 -10.69 0.47
CA PHE A 241 -3.61 -10.37 0.15
C PHE A 241 -3.13 -11.10 -1.10
N LEU A 242 -2.07 -10.56 -1.72
CA LEU A 242 -1.33 -11.27 -2.75
C LEU A 242 -0.10 -11.95 -2.14
N HIS A 243 0.06 -13.23 -2.42
CA HIS A 243 1.28 -13.97 -2.19
C HIS A 243 2.02 -14.12 -3.53
N ARG A 244 3.27 -13.67 -3.59
CA ARG A 244 4.06 -13.60 -4.82
C ARG A 244 5.42 -14.25 -4.67
N TRP A 245 5.98 -14.72 -5.77
CA TRP A 245 7.36 -15.20 -5.82
C TRP A 245 7.98 -15.08 -7.22
N THR A 246 9.31 -15.22 -7.22
CA THR A 246 10.18 -15.46 -8.37
C THR A 246 11.19 -16.55 -8.01
N GLY A 247 11.65 -17.33 -8.98
CA GLY A 247 12.50 -18.51 -8.78
C GLY A 247 11.73 -19.81 -8.96
N GLY A 248 12.38 -20.95 -8.67
CA GLY A 248 11.85 -22.28 -8.99
C GLY A 248 11.58 -22.43 -10.49
N ALA A 249 10.54 -23.19 -10.85
CA ALA A 249 10.12 -23.37 -12.24
C ALA A 249 9.63 -22.08 -12.92
N ALA A 250 9.27 -21.05 -12.15
CA ALA A 250 8.89 -19.75 -12.69
C ALA A 250 10.09 -18.90 -13.14
N GLY A 251 11.31 -19.22 -12.72
CA GLY A 251 12.51 -18.45 -13.03
C GLY A 251 12.35 -16.96 -12.67
N ALA A 252 12.67 -16.07 -13.61
CA ALA A 252 12.52 -14.62 -13.40
C ALA A 252 11.07 -14.12 -13.43
N ARG A 253 10.10 -14.95 -13.83
CA ARG A 253 8.70 -14.55 -13.91
C ARG A 253 8.10 -14.45 -12.53
N ARG A 254 7.49 -13.29 -12.23
CA ARG A 254 6.70 -13.13 -11.01
C ARG A 254 5.39 -13.87 -11.13
N ILE A 255 5.14 -14.79 -10.20
CA ILE A 255 3.85 -15.46 -10.07
C ILE A 255 3.08 -14.88 -8.89
N THR A 256 1.75 -14.83 -9.00
CA THR A 256 0.86 -14.29 -7.95
C THR A 256 -0.28 -15.23 -7.61
N ARG A 257 -0.45 -15.54 -6.32
CA ARG A 257 -1.67 -16.10 -5.73
C ARG A 257 -2.42 -15.00 -4.98
N MET A 258 -3.73 -15.09 -4.96
CA MET A 258 -4.60 -14.27 -4.11
C MET A 258 -5.25 -15.15 -3.06
N SER A 259 -5.19 -14.73 -1.80
CA SER A 259 -5.81 -15.45 -0.71
C SER A 259 -6.49 -14.51 0.26
N THR A 260 -7.45 -15.05 0.99
CA THR A 260 -8.15 -14.37 2.09
C THR A 260 -7.96 -15.14 3.38
N ALA A 261 -7.98 -14.45 4.51
CA ALA A 261 -7.93 -15.05 5.84
C ALA A 261 -8.79 -14.24 6.83
N ASN A 262 -9.13 -14.85 7.96
CA ASN A 262 -9.74 -14.16 9.09
C ASN A 262 -8.75 -13.14 9.69
N PRO A 263 -9.16 -12.20 10.56
CA PRO A 263 -8.28 -11.16 11.09
C PRO A 263 -7.07 -11.68 11.88
N ASP A 264 -7.14 -12.92 12.38
CA ASP A 264 -6.06 -13.64 13.06
C ASP A 264 -5.27 -14.59 12.14
N ALA A 265 -5.46 -14.45 10.82
CA ALA A 265 -4.94 -15.30 9.75
C ALA A 265 -5.45 -16.75 9.72
N THR A 266 -6.41 -17.13 10.56
CA THR A 266 -7.07 -18.44 10.45
C THR A 266 -7.98 -18.50 9.22
N GLY A 267 -8.44 -19.71 8.87
CA GLY A 267 -9.37 -19.89 7.75
C GLY A 267 -8.81 -19.46 6.40
N LEU A 268 -7.50 -19.64 6.19
CA LEU A 268 -6.84 -19.28 4.93
C LEU A 268 -7.53 -19.93 3.73
N HIS A 269 -7.89 -19.11 2.75
CA HIS A 269 -8.64 -19.52 1.57
C HIS A 269 -8.00 -18.95 0.29
N LEU A 270 -7.61 -19.83 -0.63
CA LEU A 270 -7.07 -19.47 -1.94
C LEU A 270 -8.21 -19.03 -2.86
N VAL A 271 -8.24 -17.73 -3.21
CA VAL A 271 -9.27 -17.13 -4.08
C VAL A 271 -8.89 -17.27 -5.56
N ASP A 272 -7.63 -16.98 -5.90
CA ASP A 272 -7.11 -17.13 -7.25
C ASP A 272 -5.71 -17.74 -7.19
N GLY A 273 -5.56 -18.89 -7.83
CA GLY A 273 -4.32 -19.65 -7.89
C GLY A 273 -3.80 -19.83 -9.31
N PHE A 274 -4.16 -18.97 -10.28
CA PHE A 274 -3.77 -19.12 -11.69
C PHE A 274 -2.51 -18.32 -12.07
N GLY A 275 -2.00 -17.48 -11.17
CA GLY A 275 -0.66 -16.87 -11.30
C GLY A 275 -0.62 -15.46 -11.87
N GLY A 276 -1.72 -14.97 -12.40
CA GLY A 276 -1.80 -13.72 -13.14
C GLY A 276 -2.74 -12.68 -12.56
N ILE A 277 -2.70 -12.39 -11.25
CA ILE A 277 -3.59 -11.39 -10.62
C ILE A 277 -2.83 -10.15 -10.13
N SER A 278 -3.39 -8.95 -10.34
CA SER A 278 -2.71 -7.68 -10.05
C SER A 278 -3.56 -6.67 -9.26
N HIS A 279 -4.50 -6.00 -9.92
CA HIS A 279 -5.37 -4.99 -9.32
C HIS A 279 -6.66 -5.64 -8.85
N PHE A 280 -7.10 -5.27 -7.65
CA PHE A 280 -8.36 -5.76 -7.11
C PHE A 280 -8.92 -4.81 -6.05
N ILE A 281 -10.21 -4.96 -5.78
CA ILE A 281 -10.93 -4.29 -4.71
C ILE A 281 -12.04 -5.22 -4.19
N TRP A 282 -12.36 -5.12 -2.91
CA TRP A 282 -13.63 -5.67 -2.41
C TRP A 282 -14.78 -4.85 -2.99
N ARG A 283 -15.71 -5.52 -3.67
CA ARG A 283 -16.99 -4.88 -4.06
C ARG A 283 -17.93 -4.83 -2.86
N ASP A 284 -17.99 -5.95 -2.13
CA ASP A 284 -18.77 -6.14 -0.91
C ASP A 284 -18.11 -7.24 -0.06
N ALA A 285 -18.70 -7.61 1.08
CA ALA A 285 -18.15 -8.60 2.01
C ALA A 285 -17.92 -10.00 1.41
N ARG A 286 -18.57 -10.32 0.27
CA ARG A 286 -18.54 -11.65 -0.35
C ARG A 286 -17.95 -11.67 -1.76
N HIS A 287 -17.72 -10.51 -2.37
CA HIS A 287 -17.29 -10.40 -3.76
C HIS A 287 -16.06 -9.52 -3.93
N ILE A 288 -15.13 -9.99 -4.76
CA ILE A 288 -13.90 -9.29 -5.14
C ILE A 288 -13.99 -9.00 -6.64
N LEU A 289 -13.70 -7.77 -7.02
CA LEU A 289 -13.46 -7.39 -8.42
C LEU A 289 -11.95 -7.39 -8.65
N SER A 290 -11.47 -8.13 -9.64
CA SER A 290 -10.04 -8.26 -9.91
C SER A 290 -9.70 -8.29 -11.39
N TRP A 291 -8.57 -7.68 -11.75
CA TRP A 291 -7.89 -7.93 -13.01
C TRP A 291 -7.01 -9.18 -12.88
N ALA A 292 -7.42 -10.25 -13.58
CA ALA A 292 -6.74 -11.54 -13.53
C ALA A 292 -6.61 -12.16 -14.93
N SER A 293 -5.46 -12.75 -15.21
CA SER A 293 -5.26 -13.65 -16.33
C SER A 293 -5.67 -15.05 -15.90
N ARG A 294 -6.76 -15.56 -16.49
CA ARG A 294 -7.22 -16.93 -16.33
C ARG A 294 -7.12 -17.65 -17.67
N PRO A 295 -6.86 -18.98 -17.66
CA PRO A 295 -7.12 -19.78 -18.84
C PRO A 295 -8.58 -19.57 -19.30
N PRO A 296 -8.85 -19.61 -20.62
CA PRO A 296 -10.21 -19.57 -21.14
C PRO A 296 -11.07 -20.73 -20.61
#